data_AF-A0A3S0HXD0-F1
#
_entry.id   AF-A0A3S0HXD0-F1
#
_cell.length_a   1.000
_cell.length_b   1.000
_cell.length_c   1.000
_cell.angle_alpha   90.00
_cell.angle_beta   90.00
_cell.angle_gamma   90.00
#
_symmetry.space_group_name_H-M   'P 1'
#
loop_
_entity.id
_entity.type
_entity.pdbx_description
1 polymer ?
#
loop_
_entity_poly.entity_id
_entity_poly.type
_entity_poly.pdbx_seq_one_letter_code
_entity_poly.pdbx_strand_id
1 'polypeptide(L)'
;MTTIDLAPRPPSVLTRAGLWMKRHAISFYAAILTLLMALFAIAPSIFIEVPAGHVGVLWLRFFGGTVTDRVFKEGLHVIFPWDTVTLYDVRLRTDNRRFDAVTSNGMTLTVEVSVRYRVNPPTAGVLHKLTGPSFADTLVHPKVGSLVYHFVAQNNPESFYSADRADIQTYLMTNARNGFPVPSDAFDVAPGNLGEPMIRVEDVLVSGITLPPLVRQAIDRKIEQQQIMQEYEFRVAREAKERDRKRIEAEGIRDFQETVAHTITPEYLRLRGIEATRAFAESANAKTIIIGGRDGLPVILNTADDARPHVAPAAPAPFPPGATGEAAAPRPANGDPPANAPPSVPTPNLPSATPSTPAP
;
A
#
# COMPACT_ATOMS: atom_id res chain seq x y z
N MET A 1 -114.06 40.53 -38.00
CA MET A 1 -112.96 39.72 -38.57
C MET A 1 -111.80 39.81 -37.61
N THR A 2 -111.50 38.68 -36.98
CA THR A 2 -110.72 38.55 -35.75
C THR A 2 -109.23 38.50 -36.07
N THR A 3 -108.45 39.44 -35.56
CA THR A 3 -106.98 39.43 -35.64
C THR A 3 -106.45 38.46 -34.60
N ILE A 4 -105.85 37.36 -35.07
CA ILE A 4 -105.18 36.35 -34.23
C ILE A 4 -103.83 36.93 -33.80
N ASP A 5 -103.73 37.28 -32.53
CA ASP A 5 -102.51 37.71 -31.85
C ASP A 5 -101.67 36.46 -31.53
N LEU A 6 -100.58 36.25 -32.26
CA LEU A 6 -99.65 35.14 -32.03
C LEU A 6 -98.62 35.56 -30.96
N ALA A 7 -98.82 35.05 -29.75
CA ALA A 7 -97.83 35.14 -28.67
C ALA A 7 -96.48 34.53 -29.09
N PRO A 8 -95.34 35.16 -28.76
CA PRO A 8 -94.01 34.66 -29.13
C PRO A 8 -93.66 33.38 -28.36
N ARG A 9 -93.17 32.36 -29.09
CA ARG A 9 -92.72 31.06 -28.53
C ARG A 9 -91.59 31.25 -27.52
N PRO A 10 -91.55 30.48 -26.41
CA PRO A 10 -90.45 30.56 -25.45
C PRO A 10 -89.13 30.14 -26.10
N PRO A 11 -88.01 30.84 -25.81
CA PRO A 11 -86.70 30.52 -26.38
C PRO A 11 -86.25 29.12 -25.95
N SER A 12 -85.71 28.37 -26.91
CA SER A 12 -85.26 26.99 -26.75
C SER A 12 -84.20 26.84 -25.65
N VAL A 13 -84.12 25.66 -25.03
CA VAL A 13 -83.17 25.35 -23.95
C VAL A 13 -81.71 25.64 -24.34
N LEU A 14 -81.40 25.54 -25.63
CA LEU A 14 -80.10 25.85 -26.25
C LEU A 14 -79.75 27.35 -26.22
N THR A 15 -80.74 28.24 -26.33
CA THR A 15 -80.50 29.69 -26.23
C THR A 15 -80.28 30.15 -24.78
N ARG A 16 -80.92 29.49 -23.81
CA ARG A 16 -80.67 29.73 -22.37
C ARG A 16 -79.27 29.25 -21.95
N ALA A 17 -78.82 28.12 -22.47
CA ALA A 17 -77.46 27.61 -22.24
C ALA A 17 -76.38 28.56 -22.80
N GLY A 18 -76.58 29.10 -24.01
CA GLY A 18 -75.62 30.03 -24.63
C GLY A 18 -75.47 31.38 -23.89
N LEU A 19 -76.56 31.91 -23.32
CA LEU A 19 -76.53 33.15 -22.51
C LEU A 19 -75.92 32.93 -21.12
N TRP A 20 -76.16 31.77 -20.50
CA TRP A 20 -75.54 31.38 -19.24
C TRP A 20 -74.02 31.18 -19.38
N MET A 21 -73.59 30.59 -20.49
CA MET A 21 -72.18 30.35 -20.83
C MET A 21 -71.44 31.66 -21.13
N LYS A 22 -72.07 32.65 -21.77
CA LYS A 22 -71.49 34.00 -21.93
C LYS A 22 -71.33 34.75 -20.61
N ARG A 23 -72.25 34.58 -19.66
CA ARG A 23 -72.19 35.22 -18.34
C ARG A 23 -71.12 34.60 -17.42
N HIS A 24 -70.84 33.30 -17.57
CA HIS A 24 -69.79 32.59 -16.83
C HIS A 24 -68.51 32.37 -17.65
N ALA A 25 -68.42 32.91 -18.86
CA ALA A 25 -67.25 32.75 -19.72
C ALA A 25 -65.97 33.24 -19.02
N ILE A 26 -66.04 34.39 -18.34
CA ILE A 26 -64.91 34.96 -17.60
C ILE A 26 -64.47 34.03 -16.46
N SER A 27 -65.40 33.46 -15.69
CA SER A 27 -65.07 32.50 -14.62
C SER A 27 -64.50 31.19 -15.17
N PHE A 28 -64.97 30.73 -16.33
CA PHE A 28 -64.40 29.56 -17.01
C PHE A 28 -62.98 29.82 -17.49
N TYR A 29 -62.71 30.96 -18.12
CA TYR A 29 -61.35 31.35 -18.53
C TYR A 29 -60.43 31.54 -17.33
N ALA A 30 -60.90 32.18 -16.26
CA ALA A 30 -60.14 32.32 -15.02
C ALA A 30 -59.82 30.96 -14.40
N ALA A 31 -60.78 30.04 -14.34
CA ALA A 31 -60.57 28.68 -13.83
C ALA A 31 -59.54 27.90 -14.67
N ILE A 32 -59.64 27.97 -16.00
CA ILE A 32 -58.68 27.35 -16.92
C ILE A 32 -57.28 27.95 -16.73
N LEU A 33 -57.17 29.28 -16.60
CA LEU A 33 -55.91 29.97 -16.37
C LEU A 33 -55.29 29.55 -15.02
N THR A 34 -56.09 29.48 -13.95
CA THR A 34 -55.60 29.01 -12.65
C THR A 34 -55.17 27.55 -12.68
N LEU A 35 -55.88 26.68 -13.43
CA LEU A 35 -55.50 25.28 -13.61
C LEU A 35 -54.18 25.16 -14.37
N LEU A 36 -54.02 25.93 -15.46
CA LEU A 36 -52.77 25.98 -16.22
C LEU A 36 -51.61 26.50 -15.39
N MET A 37 -51.84 27.55 -14.59
CA MET A 37 -50.82 28.12 -13.70
C MET A 37 -50.42 27.13 -12.61
N ALA A 38 -51.38 26.40 -12.03
CA ALA A 38 -51.12 25.33 -11.07
C ALA A 38 -50.35 24.17 -11.72
N LEU A 39 -50.73 23.73 -12.93
CA LEU A 39 -50.02 22.67 -13.65
C LEU A 39 -48.58 23.07 -13.97
N PHE A 40 -48.36 24.32 -14.41
CA PHE A 40 -47.03 24.85 -14.70
C PHE A 40 -46.18 24.99 -13.43
N ALA A 41 -46.77 25.38 -12.31
CA ALA A 41 -46.09 25.45 -11.02
C ALA A 41 -45.63 24.07 -10.52
N ILE A 42 -46.38 23.01 -10.84
CA ILE A 42 -46.09 21.63 -10.41
C ILE A 42 -45.18 20.88 -11.40
N ALA A 43 -45.14 21.31 -12.66
CA ALA A 43 -44.33 20.70 -13.72
C ALA A 43 -42.86 20.43 -13.34
N PRO A 44 -42.09 21.35 -12.71
CA PRO A 44 -40.69 21.06 -12.34
C PRO A 44 -40.56 19.98 -11.26
N SER A 45 -41.58 19.72 -10.45
CA SER A 45 -41.55 18.68 -9.42
C SER A 45 -41.80 17.26 -9.97
N ILE A 46 -42.26 17.16 -11.22
CA ILE A 46 -42.61 15.88 -11.85
C ILE A 46 -41.40 15.26 -12.56
N PHE A 47 -40.54 16.08 -13.14
CA PHE A 47 -39.38 15.62 -13.90
C PHE A 47 -38.12 15.65 -13.05
N ILE A 48 -37.55 14.49 -12.78
CA ILE A 48 -36.30 14.36 -12.04
C ILE A 48 -35.21 13.76 -12.91
N GLU A 49 -34.06 14.41 -12.94
CA GLU A 49 -32.87 13.93 -13.63
C GLU A 49 -31.99 13.17 -12.65
N VAL A 50 -31.70 11.91 -12.97
CA VAL A 50 -30.72 11.10 -12.25
C VAL A 50 -29.39 11.18 -13.02
N PRO A 51 -28.36 11.86 -12.47
CA PRO A 51 -27.09 12.03 -13.17
C PRO A 51 -26.35 10.71 -13.33
N ALA A 52 -25.43 10.66 -14.29
CA ALA A 52 -24.64 9.46 -14.57
C ALA A 52 -23.88 8.95 -13.32
N GLY A 53 -23.90 7.63 -13.11
CA GLY A 53 -23.29 6.99 -11.94
C GLY A 53 -23.98 7.29 -10.61
N HIS A 54 -25.22 7.79 -10.62
CA HIS A 54 -26.09 7.85 -9.46
C HIS A 54 -27.30 6.94 -9.63
N VAL A 55 -27.92 6.60 -8.50
CA VAL A 55 -29.15 5.83 -8.43
C VAL A 55 -30.14 6.57 -7.55
N GLY A 56 -31.37 6.72 -8.03
CA GLY A 56 -32.45 7.37 -7.28
C GLY A 56 -33.25 6.35 -6.48
N VAL A 57 -33.38 6.60 -5.18
CA VAL A 57 -34.29 5.85 -4.29
C VAL A 57 -35.57 6.66 -4.12
N LEU A 58 -36.70 6.05 -4.46
CA LEU A 58 -38.02 6.67 -4.37
C LEU A 58 -38.61 6.53 -2.97
N TRP A 59 -39.12 7.64 -2.44
CA TRP A 59 -39.96 7.67 -1.26
C TRP A 59 -41.35 8.17 -1.62
N LEU A 60 -42.35 7.32 -1.37
CA LEU A 60 -43.76 7.57 -1.62
C LEU A 60 -44.41 8.23 -0.39
N ARG A 61 -44.98 9.43 -0.57
CA ARG A 61 -45.58 10.17 0.57
C ARG A 61 -46.82 9.52 1.13
N PHE A 62 -47.64 8.90 0.28
CA PHE A 62 -48.98 8.39 0.63
C PHE A 62 -49.13 6.87 0.48
N PHE A 63 -48.22 6.18 -0.22
CA PHE A 63 -48.38 4.78 -0.65
C PHE A 63 -47.27 3.85 -0.11
N GLY A 64 -47.00 3.90 1.19
CA GLY A 64 -46.15 2.90 1.85
C GLY A 64 -44.66 3.26 2.01
N GLY A 65 -44.26 4.52 1.79
CA GLY A 65 -42.92 5.01 2.14
C GLY A 65 -41.82 4.65 1.14
N THR A 66 -40.65 4.26 1.63
CA THR A 66 -39.46 4.00 0.80
C THR A 66 -39.65 2.73 -0.05
N VAL A 67 -39.50 2.86 -1.36
CA VAL A 67 -39.54 1.73 -2.29
C VAL A 67 -38.19 1.02 -2.29
N THR A 68 -38.18 -0.25 -1.87
CA THR A 68 -36.98 -1.09 -1.77
C THR A 68 -36.76 -2.00 -2.98
N ASP A 69 -37.80 -2.22 -3.78
CA ASP A 69 -37.80 -3.28 -4.81
C ASP A 69 -37.27 -2.80 -6.16
N ARG A 70 -37.31 -1.49 -6.38
CA ARG A 70 -36.85 -0.85 -7.63
C ARG A 70 -36.13 0.44 -7.33
N VAL A 71 -35.16 0.73 -8.18
CA VAL A 71 -34.36 1.95 -8.13
C VAL A 71 -34.37 2.64 -9.48
N PHE A 72 -34.33 3.97 -9.48
CA PHE A 72 -34.21 4.76 -10.70
C PHE A 72 -32.76 4.76 -11.17
N LYS A 73 -32.54 4.27 -12.39
CA LYS A 73 -31.24 4.32 -13.07
C LYS A 73 -30.97 5.74 -13.58
N GLU A 74 -29.78 5.97 -14.11
CA GLU A 74 -29.44 7.24 -14.78
C GLU A 74 -30.43 7.59 -15.90
N GLY A 75 -30.69 8.90 -16.06
CA GLY A 75 -31.62 9.43 -17.05
C GLY A 75 -32.77 10.25 -16.44
N LEU A 76 -33.71 10.63 -17.31
CA LEU A 76 -34.90 11.41 -16.93
C LEU A 76 -36.02 10.46 -16.47
N HIS A 77 -36.54 10.68 -15.26
CA HIS A 77 -37.68 9.94 -14.72
C HIS A 77 -38.83 10.88 -14.38
N VAL A 78 -40.04 10.33 -14.46
CA VAL A 78 -41.28 11.01 -14.14
C VAL A 78 -41.79 10.47 -12.81
N ILE A 79 -41.91 11.34 -11.82
CA ILE A 79 -42.44 11.02 -10.49
C ILE A 79 -43.67 11.87 -10.19
N PHE A 80 -44.46 11.44 -9.21
CA PHE A 80 -45.53 12.30 -8.73
C PHE A 80 -44.95 13.47 -7.95
N PRO A 81 -45.56 14.67 -8.02
CA PRO A 81 -44.97 15.89 -7.48
C PRO A 81 -44.90 15.94 -5.95
N TRP A 82 -45.57 15.02 -5.26
CA TRP A 82 -45.52 14.88 -3.80
C TRP A 82 -44.53 13.81 -3.32
N ASP A 83 -43.94 13.04 -4.23
CA ASP A 83 -42.94 12.03 -3.90
C ASP A 83 -41.53 12.63 -3.92
N THR A 84 -40.59 12.01 -3.21
CA THR A 84 -39.21 12.51 -3.11
C THR A 84 -38.24 11.42 -3.54
N VAL A 85 -37.21 11.81 -4.29
CA VAL A 85 -36.12 10.90 -4.70
C VAL A 85 -34.83 11.33 -4.03
N THR A 86 -34.18 10.38 -3.35
CA THR A 86 -32.84 10.58 -2.80
C THR A 86 -31.82 9.96 -3.73
N LEU A 87 -30.82 10.75 -4.14
CA LEU A 87 -29.76 10.29 -5.03
C LEU A 87 -28.61 9.66 -4.24
N TYR A 88 -28.19 8.48 -4.67
CA TYR A 88 -27.02 7.77 -4.14
C TYR A 88 -25.96 7.65 -5.22
N ASP A 89 -24.72 7.99 -4.88
CA ASP A 89 -23.57 7.74 -5.73
C ASP A 89 -23.17 6.27 -5.68
N VAL A 90 -23.18 5.60 -6.83
CA VAL A 90 -22.81 4.18 -6.95
C VAL A 90 -21.37 4.00 -7.46
N ARG A 91 -20.63 5.09 -7.63
CA ARG A 91 -19.22 5.06 -8.01
C ARG A 91 -18.36 4.58 -6.85
N LEU A 92 -17.15 4.19 -7.19
CA LEU A 92 -16.14 3.79 -6.22
C LEU A 92 -15.70 5.00 -5.40
N ARG A 93 -15.82 4.89 -4.08
CA ARG A 93 -15.36 5.90 -3.13
C ARG A 93 -14.30 5.32 -2.22
N THR A 94 -13.36 6.17 -1.83
CA THR A 94 -12.33 5.86 -0.85
C THR A 94 -12.51 6.79 0.34
N ASP A 95 -12.48 6.22 1.53
CA ASP A 95 -12.56 6.96 2.79
C ASP A 95 -11.47 6.50 3.73
N ASN A 96 -10.78 7.47 4.34
CA ASN A 96 -9.63 7.23 5.19
C ASN A 96 -9.98 7.69 6.60
N ARG A 97 -9.90 6.77 7.56
CA ARG A 97 -10.22 7.04 8.96
C ARG A 97 -9.16 6.48 9.90
N ARG A 98 -9.03 7.15 11.03
CA ARG A 98 -8.14 6.75 12.12
C ARG A 98 -8.98 6.15 13.24
N PHE A 99 -8.52 5.01 13.74
CA PHE A 99 -9.17 4.26 14.81
C PHE A 99 -8.16 4.10 15.96
N ASP A 100 -8.52 4.58 17.13
CA ASP A 100 -7.73 4.43 18.35
C ASP A 100 -8.17 3.18 19.09
N ALA A 101 -7.33 2.15 19.05
CA ALA A 101 -7.62 0.82 19.56
C ALA A 101 -6.67 0.43 20.68
N VAL A 102 -7.10 -0.51 21.53
CA VAL A 102 -6.28 -1.08 22.60
C VAL A 102 -5.95 -2.52 22.26
N THR A 103 -4.67 -2.85 22.30
CA THR A 103 -4.14 -4.21 22.07
C THR A 103 -4.45 -5.16 23.23
N SER A 104 -4.26 -6.47 23.00
CA SER A 104 -4.32 -7.52 24.03
C SER A 104 -3.51 -7.20 25.29
N ASN A 105 -2.38 -6.51 25.13
CA ASN A 105 -1.46 -6.15 26.22
C ASN A 105 -1.79 -4.80 26.89
N GLY A 106 -2.95 -4.20 26.59
CA GLY A 106 -3.40 -2.95 27.20
C GLY A 106 -2.75 -1.69 26.65
N MET A 107 -1.93 -1.79 25.60
CA MET A 107 -1.35 -0.62 24.95
C MET A 107 -2.32 0.00 23.93
N THR A 108 -2.42 1.33 23.94
CA THR A 108 -3.13 2.12 22.94
C THR A 108 -2.32 2.21 21.65
N LEU A 109 -2.97 2.06 20.51
CA LEU A 109 -2.38 2.32 19.19
C LEU A 109 -3.40 2.98 18.28
N THR A 110 -2.91 3.77 17.33
CA THR A 110 -3.77 4.41 16.32
C THR A 110 -3.55 3.71 14.98
N VAL A 111 -4.61 3.12 14.41
CA VAL A 111 -4.60 2.50 13.08
C VAL A 111 -5.27 3.43 12.09
N GLU A 112 -4.59 3.75 11.00
CA GLU A 112 -5.14 4.47 9.87
C GLU A 112 -5.56 3.46 8.79
N VAL A 113 -6.85 3.42 8.50
CA VAL A 113 -7.46 2.48 7.55
C VAL A 113 -8.15 3.25 6.43
N SER A 114 -7.85 2.86 5.21
CA SER A 114 -8.46 3.36 3.98
C SER A 114 -9.40 2.30 3.43
N VAL A 115 -10.69 2.59 3.34
CA VAL A 115 -11.70 1.65 2.84
C VAL A 115 -12.19 2.14 1.49
N ARG A 116 -12.18 1.24 0.51
CA ARG A 116 -12.68 1.50 -0.83
C ARG A 116 -13.93 0.68 -1.08
N TYR A 117 -15.05 1.37 -1.23
CA TYR A 117 -16.37 0.76 -1.33
C TYR A 117 -17.25 1.46 -2.35
N ARG A 118 -18.31 0.79 -2.78
CA ARG A 118 -19.38 1.34 -3.62
C ARG A 118 -20.73 0.79 -3.18
N VAL A 119 -21.77 1.59 -3.37
CA VAL A 119 -23.15 1.16 -3.11
C VAL A 119 -23.58 0.19 -4.20
N ASN A 120 -24.26 -0.88 -3.82
CA ASN A 120 -24.82 -1.81 -4.79
C ASN A 120 -26.17 -1.27 -5.29
N PRO A 121 -26.35 -1.00 -6.60
CA PRO A 121 -27.57 -0.40 -7.14
C PRO A 121 -28.90 -1.08 -6.74
N PRO A 122 -29.06 -2.43 -6.84
CA PRO A 122 -30.35 -3.06 -6.56
C PRO A 122 -30.79 -2.97 -5.10
N THR A 123 -29.85 -2.88 -4.16
CA THR A 123 -30.10 -2.84 -2.72
C THR A 123 -30.06 -1.42 -2.14
N ALA A 124 -29.88 -0.38 -2.98
CA ALA A 124 -29.79 1.00 -2.54
C ALA A 124 -31.07 1.49 -1.81
N GLY A 125 -32.25 1.00 -2.21
CA GLY A 125 -33.51 1.31 -1.53
C GLY A 125 -33.54 0.78 -0.09
N VAL A 126 -33.01 -0.42 0.13
CA VAL A 126 -32.88 -1.04 1.46
C VAL A 126 -31.88 -0.26 2.30
N LEU A 127 -30.74 0.11 1.72
CA LEU A 127 -29.72 0.92 2.38
C LEU A 127 -30.30 2.26 2.87
N HIS A 128 -31.14 2.91 2.07
CA HIS A 128 -31.82 4.15 2.44
C HIS A 128 -32.81 3.95 3.59
N LYS A 129 -33.64 2.90 3.54
CA LYS A 129 -34.62 2.59 4.59
C LYS A 129 -33.93 2.33 5.94
N LEU A 130 -32.79 1.66 5.94
CA LEU A 130 -32.06 1.29 7.17
C LEU A 130 -31.18 2.42 7.72
N THR A 131 -30.46 3.13 6.86
CA THR A 131 -29.37 4.03 7.26
C THR A 131 -29.50 5.45 6.75
N GLY A 132 -30.35 5.67 5.73
CA GLY A 132 -30.48 6.96 5.07
C GLY A 132 -29.24 7.39 4.27
N PRO A 133 -29.11 8.69 3.96
CA PRO A 133 -28.03 9.23 3.13
C PRO A 133 -26.64 9.15 3.78
N SER A 134 -26.56 9.21 5.11
CA SER A 134 -25.33 9.17 5.91
C SER A 134 -24.85 7.75 6.23
N PHE A 135 -25.03 6.83 5.28
CA PHE A 135 -24.70 5.41 5.47
C PHE A 135 -23.20 5.17 5.71
N ALA A 136 -22.33 6.03 5.19
CA ALA A 136 -20.89 5.95 5.40
C ALA A 136 -20.52 6.07 6.89
N ASP A 137 -20.97 7.13 7.55
CA ASP A 137 -20.68 7.40 8.97
C ASP A 137 -21.47 6.49 9.92
N THR A 138 -22.68 6.08 9.51
CA THR A 138 -23.58 5.33 10.40
C THR A 138 -23.38 3.81 10.32
N LEU A 139 -22.97 3.28 9.16
CA LEU A 139 -22.85 1.84 8.92
C LEU A 139 -21.43 1.44 8.54
N VAL A 140 -20.81 2.09 7.54
CA VAL A 140 -19.50 1.66 7.03
C VAL A 140 -18.40 1.85 8.06
N HIS A 141 -18.22 3.06 8.61
CA HIS A 141 -17.13 3.32 9.56
C HIS A 141 -17.28 2.54 10.86
N PRO A 142 -18.45 2.47 11.51
CA PRO A 142 -18.58 1.69 12.75
C PRO A 142 -18.32 0.20 12.50
N LYS A 143 -18.77 -0.33 11.36
CA LYS A 143 -18.51 -1.73 11.01
C LYS A 143 -17.03 -2.00 10.79
N VAL A 144 -16.35 -1.18 9.98
CA VAL A 144 -14.91 -1.33 9.75
C VAL A 144 -14.13 -1.13 11.05
N GLY A 145 -14.48 -0.11 11.84
CA GLY A 145 -13.90 0.13 13.15
C GLY A 145 -14.04 -1.08 14.07
N SER A 146 -15.21 -1.73 14.11
CA SER A 146 -15.43 -2.96 14.89
C SER A 146 -14.50 -4.10 14.47
N LEU A 147 -14.24 -4.26 13.17
CA LEU A 147 -13.31 -5.28 12.65
C LEU A 147 -11.86 -4.95 13.04
N VAL A 148 -11.48 -3.67 12.96
CA VAL A 148 -10.17 -3.19 13.40
C VAL A 148 -9.99 -3.44 14.89
N TYR A 149 -10.96 -3.06 15.72
CA TYR A 149 -10.92 -3.29 17.17
C TYR A 149 -10.81 -4.78 17.51
N HIS A 150 -11.61 -5.62 16.85
CA HIS A 150 -11.58 -7.07 17.07
C HIS A 150 -10.22 -7.68 16.70
N PHE A 151 -9.63 -7.27 15.57
CA PHE A 151 -8.31 -7.72 15.18
C PHE A 151 -7.23 -7.23 16.16
N VAL A 152 -7.24 -5.94 16.50
CA VAL A 152 -6.22 -5.33 17.38
C VAL A 152 -6.27 -5.91 18.79
N ALA A 153 -7.46 -6.18 19.32
CA ALA A 153 -7.63 -6.77 20.64
C ALA A 153 -7.03 -8.19 20.76
N GLN A 154 -6.92 -8.92 19.65
CA GLN A 154 -6.39 -10.29 19.63
C GLN A 154 -4.89 -10.37 19.34
N ASN A 155 -4.28 -9.28 18.87
CA ASN A 155 -2.92 -9.27 18.39
C ASN A 155 -2.00 -8.39 19.24
N ASN A 156 -0.74 -8.83 19.35
CA ASN A 156 0.28 -8.10 20.09
C ASN A 156 0.77 -6.89 19.28
N PRO A 157 1.21 -5.81 19.95
CA PRO A 157 1.74 -4.63 19.25
C PRO A 157 2.95 -4.90 18.36
N GLU A 158 3.76 -5.92 18.70
CA GLU A 158 4.98 -6.26 17.97
C GLU A 158 4.69 -6.81 16.56
N SER A 159 3.58 -7.55 16.37
CA SER A 159 3.24 -8.16 15.07
C SER A 159 2.89 -7.13 14.00
N PHE A 160 2.39 -5.97 14.42
CA PHE A 160 2.06 -4.84 13.54
C PHE A 160 3.29 -4.22 12.84
N TYR A 161 4.51 -4.48 13.35
CA TYR A 161 5.74 -3.89 12.83
C TYR A 161 6.51 -4.81 11.86
N SER A 162 6.48 -6.13 12.07
CA SER A 162 7.47 -7.04 11.48
C SER A 162 7.01 -7.89 10.29
N ALA A 163 5.74 -8.28 10.14
CA ALA A 163 5.29 -9.07 8.97
C ALA A 163 3.77 -9.11 8.74
N ASP A 164 2.94 -8.91 9.77
CA ASP A 164 1.53 -9.30 9.73
C ASP A 164 0.60 -8.23 9.10
N ARG A 165 1.16 -7.22 8.42
CA ARG A 165 0.36 -6.20 7.72
C ARG A 165 -0.51 -6.80 6.61
N ALA A 166 0.03 -7.77 5.87
CA ALA A 166 -0.71 -8.49 4.85
C ALA A 166 -1.85 -9.32 5.46
N ASP A 167 -1.63 -9.88 6.64
CA ASP A 167 -2.63 -10.70 7.35
C ASP A 167 -3.76 -9.84 7.89
N ILE A 168 -3.44 -8.67 8.46
CA ILE A 168 -4.44 -7.67 8.87
C ILE A 168 -5.30 -7.28 7.66
N GLN A 169 -4.66 -6.96 6.55
CA GLN A 169 -5.35 -6.52 5.34
C GLN A 169 -6.28 -7.61 4.82
N THR A 170 -5.80 -8.85 4.77
CA THR A 170 -6.57 -10.02 4.32
C THR A 170 -7.76 -10.30 5.25
N TYR A 171 -7.54 -10.23 6.56
CA TYR A 171 -8.59 -10.38 7.56
C TYR A 171 -9.67 -9.29 7.40
N LEU A 172 -9.26 -8.02 7.36
CA LEU A 172 -10.18 -6.89 7.23
C LEU A 172 -10.95 -6.96 5.92
N MET A 173 -10.27 -7.25 4.80
CA MET A 173 -10.89 -7.41 3.49
C MET A 173 -11.98 -8.50 3.51
N THR A 174 -11.62 -9.69 3.99
CA THR A 174 -12.52 -10.86 3.96
C THR A 174 -13.75 -10.61 4.81
N ASN A 175 -13.57 -10.05 6.00
CA ASN A 175 -14.69 -9.77 6.91
C ASN A 175 -15.50 -8.54 6.49
N ALA A 176 -14.87 -7.51 5.90
CA ALA A 176 -15.57 -6.33 5.42
C ALA A 176 -16.44 -6.63 4.19
N ARG A 177 -15.98 -7.51 3.28
CA ARG A 177 -16.78 -7.97 2.12
C ARG A 177 -18.07 -8.65 2.54
N ASN A 178 -18.03 -9.45 3.60
CA ASN A 178 -19.20 -10.13 4.15
C ASN A 178 -19.94 -9.30 5.20
N GLY A 179 -19.48 -8.07 5.47
CA GLY A 179 -19.91 -7.27 6.61
C GLY A 179 -21.22 -6.50 6.41
N PHE A 180 -21.72 -6.43 5.18
CA PHE A 180 -22.90 -5.61 4.81
C PHE A 180 -24.02 -6.43 4.14
N PRO A 181 -24.46 -7.57 4.71
CA PRO A 181 -25.57 -8.34 4.18
C PRO A 181 -26.88 -7.57 4.36
N VAL A 182 -27.83 -7.78 3.45
CA VAL A 182 -29.21 -7.33 3.66
C VAL A 182 -29.76 -8.07 4.89
N PRO A 183 -30.25 -7.36 5.93
CA PRO A 183 -30.80 -8.00 7.11
C PRO A 183 -31.98 -8.90 6.75
N SER A 184 -31.97 -10.16 7.22
CA SER A 184 -33.03 -11.13 6.90
C SER A 184 -34.36 -10.81 7.58
N ASP A 185 -34.33 -9.99 8.62
CA ASP A 185 -35.46 -9.46 9.36
C ASP A 185 -36.00 -8.13 8.79
N ALA A 186 -35.40 -7.62 7.71
CA ALA A 186 -35.88 -6.42 7.04
C ALA A 186 -37.26 -6.70 6.41
N PHE A 187 -38.31 -6.37 7.16
CA PHE A 187 -39.69 -6.37 6.68
C PHE A 187 -39.81 -5.52 5.41
N ASP A 188 -40.50 -6.06 4.41
CA ASP A 188 -40.79 -5.47 3.10
C ASP A 188 -39.66 -5.44 2.07
N VAL A 189 -38.58 -6.21 2.26
CA VAL A 189 -37.55 -6.34 1.20
C VAL A 189 -37.95 -7.40 0.19
N ALA A 190 -37.98 -7.05 -1.11
CA ALA A 190 -38.23 -8.03 -2.16
C ALA A 190 -37.26 -9.22 -2.10
N PRO A 191 -37.75 -10.46 -2.28
CA PRO A 191 -36.96 -11.69 -2.18
C PRO A 191 -35.75 -11.74 -3.13
N GLY A 192 -35.79 -11.02 -4.25
CA GLY A 192 -34.70 -10.95 -5.21
C GLY A 192 -33.44 -10.24 -4.70
N ASN A 193 -33.54 -9.44 -3.64
CA ASN A 193 -32.44 -8.62 -3.12
C ASN A 193 -31.72 -9.25 -1.92
N LEU A 194 -32.22 -10.36 -1.36
CA LEU A 194 -31.71 -10.98 -0.12
C LEU A 194 -30.34 -11.68 -0.28
N GLY A 195 -29.86 -11.86 -1.52
CA GLY A 195 -28.58 -12.50 -1.79
C GLY A 195 -27.43 -11.54 -2.06
N GLU A 196 -27.70 -10.26 -2.30
CA GLU A 196 -26.67 -9.28 -2.64
C GLU A 196 -26.34 -8.36 -1.45
N PRO A 197 -25.05 -8.02 -1.24
CA PRO A 197 -24.69 -7.07 -0.20
C PRO A 197 -25.22 -5.67 -0.52
N MET A 198 -25.51 -4.89 0.52
CA MET A 198 -25.92 -3.48 0.37
C MET A 198 -24.76 -2.61 -0.13
N ILE A 199 -23.55 -2.92 0.34
CA ILE A 199 -22.33 -2.18 0.05
C ILE A 199 -21.28 -3.20 -0.38
N ARG A 200 -20.68 -2.97 -1.55
CA ARG A 200 -19.56 -3.78 -2.03
C ARG A 200 -18.26 -3.13 -1.60
N VAL A 201 -17.52 -3.81 -0.73
CA VAL A 201 -16.16 -3.41 -0.34
C VAL A 201 -15.19 -4.03 -1.34
N GLU A 202 -14.55 -3.19 -2.15
CA GLU A 202 -13.56 -3.64 -3.12
C GLU A 202 -12.21 -3.85 -2.43
N ASP A 203 -11.84 -2.92 -1.54
CA ASP A 203 -10.54 -2.91 -0.88
C ASP A 203 -10.56 -2.33 0.54
N VAL A 204 -9.68 -2.82 1.39
CA VAL A 204 -9.39 -2.27 2.72
C VAL A 204 -7.89 -2.25 2.86
N LEU A 205 -7.29 -1.07 3.03
CA LEU A 205 -5.86 -0.89 3.20
C LEU A 205 -5.56 -0.35 4.59
N VAL A 206 -4.52 -0.88 5.22
CA VAL A 206 -3.97 -0.32 6.46
C VAL A 206 -2.82 0.60 6.08
N SER A 207 -3.06 1.91 6.07
CA SER A 207 -2.10 2.92 5.65
C SER A 207 -0.98 3.10 6.66
N GLY A 208 -1.30 3.09 7.96
CA GLY A 208 -0.33 3.36 9.00
C GLY A 208 -0.78 2.87 10.36
N ILE A 209 0.20 2.51 11.20
CA ILE A 209 -0.02 2.13 12.59
C ILE A 209 0.93 2.98 13.42
N THR A 210 0.37 3.77 14.33
CA THR A 210 1.12 4.67 15.20
C THR A 210 1.10 4.13 16.61
N LEU A 211 2.27 3.67 17.07
CA LEU A 211 2.50 3.22 18.45
C LEU A 211 2.93 4.39 19.35
N PRO A 212 2.67 4.36 20.66
CA PRO A 212 3.25 5.29 21.62
C PRO A 212 4.77 5.31 21.54
N PRO A 213 5.41 6.48 21.69
CA PRO A 213 6.85 6.65 21.42
C PRO A 213 7.72 5.77 22.32
N LEU A 214 7.33 5.57 23.58
CA LEU A 214 8.07 4.74 24.53
C LEU A 214 8.19 3.28 24.06
N VAL A 215 7.10 2.70 23.54
CA VAL A 215 7.09 1.30 23.11
C VAL A 215 7.77 1.13 21.76
N ARG A 216 7.60 2.10 20.85
CA ARG A 216 8.37 2.13 19.60
C ARG A 216 9.88 2.08 19.88
N GLN A 217 10.36 2.94 20.78
CA GLN A 217 11.78 2.95 21.18
C GLN A 217 12.21 1.61 21.82
N ALA A 218 11.37 0.99 22.63
CA ALA A 218 11.68 -0.32 23.23
C ALA A 218 11.76 -1.44 22.17
N ILE A 219 10.86 -1.45 21.19
CA ILE A 219 10.88 -2.38 20.07
C ILE A 219 12.11 -2.14 19.21
N ASP A 220 12.41 -0.90 18.84
CA ASP A 220 13.59 -0.55 18.04
C ASP A 220 14.88 -1.00 18.74
N ARG A 221 15.00 -0.77 20.05
CA ARG A 221 16.14 -1.27 20.86
C ARG A 221 16.21 -2.80 20.87
N LYS A 222 15.07 -3.49 21.03
CA LYS A 222 15.04 -4.96 21.02
C LYS A 222 15.48 -5.52 19.66
N ILE A 223 14.99 -4.94 18.56
CA ILE A 223 15.40 -5.31 17.20
C ILE A 223 16.89 -5.05 17.00
N GLU A 224 17.39 -3.88 17.41
CA GLU A 224 18.81 -3.54 17.35
C GLU A 224 19.67 -4.56 18.09
N GLN A 225 19.33 -4.90 19.34
CA GLN A 225 20.07 -5.89 20.12
C GLN A 225 20.00 -7.29 19.51
N GLN A 226 18.86 -7.68 18.92
CA GLN A 226 18.74 -8.94 18.19
C GLN A 226 19.64 -8.97 16.95
N GLN A 227 19.72 -7.88 16.20
CA GLN A 227 20.62 -7.76 15.04
C GLN A 227 22.09 -7.82 15.46
N ILE A 228 22.46 -7.13 16.56
CA ILE A 228 23.81 -7.19 17.13
C ILE A 228 24.17 -8.62 17.55
N MET A 229 23.24 -9.32 18.21
CA MET A 229 23.45 -10.72 18.61
C MET A 229 23.66 -11.62 17.38
N GLN A 230 22.81 -11.49 16.35
CA GLN A 230 22.95 -12.24 15.11
C GLN A 230 24.29 -11.94 14.42
N GLU A 231 24.71 -10.67 14.36
CA GLU A 231 26.01 -10.28 13.81
C GLU A 231 27.16 -10.93 14.60
N TYR A 232 27.07 -10.95 15.93
CA TYR A 232 28.07 -11.57 16.78
C TYR A 232 28.15 -13.09 16.56
N GLU A 233 27.02 -13.78 16.44
CA GLU A 233 26.97 -15.20 16.10
C GLU A 233 27.64 -15.47 14.75
N PHE A 234 27.35 -14.68 13.72
CA PHE A 234 28.02 -14.80 12.41
C PHE A 234 29.51 -14.51 12.51
N ARG A 235 29.92 -13.55 13.35
CA ARG A 235 31.33 -13.22 13.59
C ARG A 235 32.05 -14.40 14.24
N VAL A 236 31.53 -14.98 15.31
CA VAL A 236 32.11 -16.15 15.97
C VAL A 236 32.19 -17.33 15.01
N ALA A 237 31.13 -17.59 14.23
CA ALA A 237 31.12 -18.65 13.23
C ALA A 237 32.18 -18.42 12.13
N ARG A 238 32.40 -17.17 11.71
CA ARG A 238 33.47 -16.81 10.76
C ARG A 238 34.85 -17.07 11.35
N GLU A 239 35.12 -16.62 12.58
CA GLU A 239 36.41 -16.84 13.24
C GLU A 239 36.69 -18.33 13.46
N ALA A 240 35.67 -19.13 13.77
CA ALA A 240 35.81 -20.58 13.87
C ALA A 240 36.22 -21.22 12.53
N LYS A 241 35.57 -20.82 11.42
CA LYS A 241 35.96 -21.27 10.07
C LYS A 241 37.36 -20.82 9.69
N GLU A 242 37.75 -19.60 10.06
CA GLU A 242 39.10 -19.08 9.79
C GLU A 242 40.18 -19.81 10.60
N ARG A 243 39.88 -20.16 11.86
CA ARG A 243 40.73 -21.04 12.66
C ARG A 243 40.92 -22.39 11.99
N ASP A 244 39.82 -23.00 11.52
CA ASP A 244 39.87 -24.31 10.88
C ASP A 244 40.65 -24.24 9.55
N ARG A 245 40.49 -23.16 8.77
CA ARG A 245 41.27 -22.90 7.55
C ARG A 245 42.77 -22.84 7.86
N LYS A 246 43.17 -22.07 8.86
CA LYS A 246 44.59 -21.94 9.27
C LYS A 246 45.16 -23.26 9.79
N ARG A 247 44.37 -24.06 10.50
CA ARG A 247 44.78 -25.40 10.95
C ARG A 247 45.04 -26.32 9.76
N ILE A 248 44.13 -26.38 8.80
CA ILE A 248 44.28 -27.19 7.58
C ILE A 248 45.49 -26.71 6.76
N GLU A 249 45.70 -25.40 6.65
CA GLU A 249 46.88 -24.82 5.99
C GLU A 249 48.19 -25.23 6.68
N ALA A 250 48.23 -25.17 8.02
CA ALA A 250 49.40 -25.58 8.80
C ALA A 250 49.67 -27.09 8.70
N GLU A 251 48.62 -27.93 8.76
CA GLU A 251 48.71 -29.38 8.53
C GLU A 251 49.25 -29.66 7.12
N GLY A 252 48.72 -29.00 6.09
CA GLY A 252 49.20 -29.13 4.71
C GLY A 252 50.65 -28.71 4.52
N ILE A 253 51.11 -27.63 5.18
CA ILE A 253 52.51 -27.20 5.16
C ILE A 253 53.40 -28.22 5.86
N ARG A 254 52.99 -28.73 7.02
CA ARG A 254 53.75 -29.75 7.76
C ARG A 254 53.90 -31.02 6.93
N ASP A 255 52.80 -31.53 6.38
CA ASP A 255 52.80 -32.77 5.61
C ASP A 255 53.59 -32.59 4.28
N PHE A 256 53.52 -31.40 3.67
CA PHE A 256 54.39 -31.03 2.54
C PHE A 256 55.87 -31.02 2.95
N GLN A 257 56.22 -30.40 4.07
CA GLN A 257 57.60 -30.35 4.56
C GLN A 257 58.13 -31.74 4.89
N GLU A 258 57.33 -32.60 5.53
CA GLU A 258 57.71 -34.00 5.82
C GLU A 258 57.96 -34.79 4.54
N THR A 259 57.04 -34.71 3.58
CA THR A 259 57.16 -35.38 2.27
C THR A 259 58.40 -34.90 1.50
N VAL A 260 58.59 -33.59 1.45
CA VAL A 260 59.65 -32.96 0.65
C VAL A 260 61.01 -33.02 1.36
N ALA A 261 61.09 -33.06 2.69
CA ALA A 261 62.35 -33.21 3.42
C ALA A 261 63.09 -34.51 3.05
N HIS A 262 62.37 -35.59 2.73
CA HIS A 262 62.98 -36.81 2.19
C HIS A 262 63.58 -36.63 0.79
N THR A 263 63.13 -35.63 0.04
CA THR A 263 63.57 -35.32 -1.33
C THR A 263 64.54 -34.13 -1.40
N ILE A 264 64.66 -33.33 -0.34
CA ILE A 264 65.60 -32.21 -0.24
C ILE A 264 67.01 -32.76 0.05
N THR A 265 67.79 -32.98 -1.01
CA THR A 265 69.24 -33.14 -0.91
C THR A 265 69.94 -31.78 -1.06
N PRO A 266 71.14 -31.59 -0.49
CA PRO A 266 71.93 -30.37 -0.69
C PRO A 266 72.16 -30.03 -2.17
N GLU A 267 72.26 -31.04 -3.06
CA GLU A 267 72.35 -30.81 -4.50
C GLU A 267 71.05 -30.26 -5.11
N TYR A 268 69.87 -30.70 -4.66
CA TYR A 268 68.58 -30.22 -5.17
C TYR A 268 68.32 -28.75 -4.81
N LEU A 269 68.66 -28.32 -3.59
CA LEU A 269 68.57 -26.91 -3.18
C LEU A 269 69.53 -26.01 -3.98
N ARG A 270 70.75 -26.49 -4.26
CA ARG A 270 71.69 -25.77 -5.14
C ARG A 270 71.15 -25.66 -6.57
N LEU A 271 70.62 -26.74 -7.14
CA LEU A 271 69.98 -26.71 -8.46
C LEU A 271 68.83 -25.70 -8.49
N ARG A 272 67.94 -25.72 -7.49
CA ARG A 272 66.81 -24.79 -7.42
C ARG A 272 67.23 -23.34 -7.21
N GLY A 273 68.30 -23.11 -6.44
CA GLY A 273 68.92 -21.79 -6.29
C GLY A 273 69.50 -21.25 -7.60
N ILE A 274 70.13 -22.10 -8.41
CA ILE A 274 70.62 -21.74 -9.75
C ILE A 274 69.44 -21.42 -10.68
N GLU A 275 68.37 -22.21 -10.67
CA GLU A 275 67.17 -21.96 -11.48
C GLU A 275 66.46 -20.66 -11.10
N ALA A 276 66.31 -20.38 -9.80
CA ALA A 276 65.75 -19.11 -9.33
C ALA A 276 66.62 -17.94 -9.78
N THR A 277 67.95 -18.06 -9.64
CA THR A 277 68.89 -17.03 -10.09
C THR A 277 68.82 -16.81 -11.60
N ARG A 278 68.65 -17.88 -12.39
CA ARG A 278 68.44 -17.80 -13.84
C ARG A 278 67.12 -17.10 -14.18
N ALA A 279 66.02 -17.47 -13.53
CA ALA A 279 64.72 -16.82 -13.74
C ALA A 279 64.75 -15.32 -13.38
N PHE A 280 65.46 -14.94 -12.32
CA PHE A 280 65.70 -13.53 -11.99
C PHE A 280 66.59 -12.82 -13.00
N ALA A 281 67.65 -13.48 -13.50
CA ALA A 281 68.53 -12.93 -14.53
C ALA A 281 67.81 -12.74 -15.89
N GLU A 282 66.83 -13.58 -16.20
CA GLU A 282 65.98 -13.46 -17.40
C GLU A 282 64.83 -12.44 -17.21
N SER A 283 64.57 -11.96 -15.99
CA SER A 283 63.53 -10.97 -15.71
C SER A 283 63.97 -9.54 -16.07
N ALA A 284 63.10 -8.77 -16.72
CA ALA A 284 63.41 -7.45 -17.26
C ALA A 284 63.79 -6.37 -16.20
N ASN A 285 63.63 -6.66 -14.91
CA ASN A 285 63.86 -5.71 -13.81
C ASN A 285 65.15 -5.96 -13.01
N ALA A 286 65.96 -6.96 -13.37
CA ALA A 286 67.20 -7.25 -12.64
C ALA A 286 68.35 -6.33 -13.10
N LYS A 287 68.67 -5.30 -12.31
CA LYS A 287 69.71 -4.31 -12.69
C LYS A 287 71.13 -4.65 -12.20
N THR A 288 71.29 -5.39 -11.10
CA THR A 288 72.59 -5.91 -10.64
C THR A 288 72.35 -7.06 -9.66
N ILE A 289 72.92 -8.25 -9.91
CA ILE A 289 72.83 -9.43 -9.04
C ILE A 289 74.25 -9.75 -8.54
N ILE A 290 74.47 -9.75 -7.22
CA ILE A 290 75.76 -10.09 -6.60
C ILE A 290 75.61 -11.45 -5.91
N ILE A 291 76.31 -12.46 -6.44
CA ILE A 291 76.34 -13.82 -5.89
C ILE A 291 77.50 -13.86 -4.88
N GLY A 292 77.19 -13.88 -3.59
CA GLY A 292 78.17 -13.72 -2.52
C GLY A 292 77.97 -14.69 -1.36
N GLY A 293 78.63 -15.85 -1.43
CA GLY A 293 78.71 -16.84 -0.35
C GLY A 293 79.26 -18.17 -0.88
N ARG A 294 79.96 -18.97 -0.05
CA ARG A 294 80.58 -20.27 -0.46
C ARG A 294 79.60 -21.26 -1.10
N ASP A 295 78.30 -21.08 -0.91
CA ASP A 295 77.25 -21.98 -1.41
C ASP A 295 76.45 -21.46 -2.62
N GLY A 296 76.84 -20.32 -3.21
CA GLY A 296 76.26 -19.83 -4.48
C GLY A 296 74.81 -19.34 -4.42
N LEU A 297 74.26 -19.13 -3.22
CA LEU A 297 72.92 -18.55 -3.02
C LEU A 297 72.97 -17.02 -3.20
N PRO A 298 72.01 -16.41 -3.92
CA PRO A 298 72.00 -14.97 -4.16
C PRO A 298 71.70 -14.20 -2.87
N VAL A 299 72.47 -13.15 -2.60
CA VAL A 299 72.24 -12.25 -1.46
C VAL A 299 71.39 -11.07 -1.94
N ILE A 300 70.21 -10.90 -1.34
CA ILE A 300 69.38 -9.73 -1.57
C ILE A 300 69.97 -8.57 -0.76
N LEU A 301 70.67 -7.65 -1.42
CA LEU A 301 71.12 -6.40 -0.82
C LEU A 301 69.95 -5.41 -0.78
N ASN A 302 69.32 -5.28 0.39
CA ASN A 302 68.37 -4.19 0.62
C ASN A 302 69.15 -2.86 0.61
N THR A 303 69.02 -2.08 -0.47
CA THR A 303 69.67 -0.78 -0.66
C THR A 303 68.69 0.38 -0.47
N ALA A 304 67.76 0.23 0.46
CA ALA A 304 66.93 1.33 0.96
C ALA A 304 66.89 1.28 2.50
N ASP A 305 67.96 1.73 3.14
CA ASP A 305 67.93 2.27 4.50
C ASP A 305 68.56 3.67 4.46
N ASP A 306 67.76 4.66 4.03
CA ASP A 306 67.99 6.04 4.44
C ASP A 306 67.49 6.18 5.89
N ALA A 307 68.47 6.17 6.81
CA ALA A 307 68.45 6.71 8.16
C ALA A 307 67.10 7.13 8.76
N ARG A 308 66.59 6.33 9.71
CA ARG A 308 65.93 6.86 10.92
C ARG A 308 66.38 6.07 12.16
N PRO A 309 66.87 6.72 13.23
CA PRO A 309 67.27 6.02 14.45
C PRO A 309 66.06 5.37 15.14
N HIS A 310 66.27 4.19 15.70
CA HIS A 310 65.39 3.60 16.70
C HIS A 310 65.26 4.54 17.92
N VAL A 311 64.07 5.09 18.13
CA VAL A 311 63.66 5.62 19.43
C VAL A 311 62.98 4.48 20.18
N ALA A 312 63.53 4.14 21.35
CA ALA A 312 62.96 3.17 22.28
C ALA A 312 61.53 3.58 22.70
N PRO A 313 60.63 2.63 22.99
CA PRO A 313 59.31 2.97 23.52
C PRO A 313 59.45 3.56 24.93
N ALA A 314 59.17 4.85 25.05
CA ALA A 314 58.97 5.50 26.34
C ALA A 314 57.63 5.06 26.94
N ALA A 315 57.66 4.68 28.22
CA ALA A 315 56.47 4.46 29.05
C ALA A 315 55.57 5.72 29.11
N PRO A 316 54.26 5.58 29.39
CA PRO A 316 53.30 6.67 29.23
C PRO A 316 53.39 7.67 30.39
N ALA A 317 53.31 8.97 30.06
CA ALA A 317 53.09 10.06 31.01
C ALA A 317 51.86 10.89 30.56
N PRO A 318 51.20 11.60 31.50
CA PRO A 318 49.74 11.71 31.56
C PRO A 318 49.12 12.81 30.68
N PHE A 319 47.81 12.69 30.47
CA PHE A 319 46.92 13.66 29.82
C PHE A 319 47.16 15.13 30.26
N PRO A 320 47.13 16.10 29.34
CA PRO A 320 46.79 17.47 29.66
C PRO A 320 45.28 17.72 29.50
N PRO A 321 44.65 18.52 30.39
CA PRO A 321 43.24 18.89 30.30
C PRO A 321 43.04 19.95 29.22
N GLY A 322 41.90 19.89 28.54
CA GLY A 322 41.59 20.72 27.37
C GLY A 322 41.21 22.16 27.68
N ALA A 323 41.00 22.92 26.59
CA ALA A 323 39.93 23.91 26.48
C ALA A 323 39.84 24.45 25.02
N THR A 324 38.62 24.33 24.49
CA THR A 324 37.86 25.34 23.70
C THR A 324 38.25 25.80 22.29
N GLY A 325 37.22 25.84 21.44
CA GLY A 325 37.05 26.78 20.30
C GLY A 325 37.21 26.13 18.93
N GLU A 326 36.18 25.58 18.29
CA GLU A 326 35.09 26.25 17.56
C GLU A 326 35.44 26.68 16.12
N ALA A 327 34.62 26.16 15.20
CA ALA A 327 34.25 26.65 13.86
C ALA A 327 35.30 26.74 12.73
N ALA A 328 35.02 26.06 11.61
CA ALA A 328 34.89 26.71 10.29
C ALA A 328 34.34 25.76 9.22
N ALA A 329 33.29 26.22 8.53
CA ALA A 329 32.66 25.59 7.36
C ALA A 329 33.47 25.80 6.05
N PRO A 330 33.16 25.05 4.96
CA PRO A 330 33.95 25.08 3.70
C PRO A 330 33.23 25.73 2.51
N ARG A 331 34.00 26.29 1.55
CA ARG A 331 33.84 26.30 0.05
C ARG A 331 34.56 27.50 -0.63
N PRO A 332 34.70 27.59 -1.98
CA PRO A 332 34.60 26.59 -3.09
C PRO A 332 35.63 26.75 -4.25
N ALA A 333 35.40 26.00 -5.35
CA ALA A 333 35.64 26.29 -6.79
C ALA A 333 36.90 25.64 -7.45
N ASN A 334 36.92 25.14 -8.70
CA ASN A 334 35.94 24.82 -9.76
C ASN A 334 36.66 24.06 -10.92
N GLY A 335 35.93 23.21 -11.66
CA GLY A 335 36.04 22.83 -13.11
C GLY A 335 37.22 21.93 -13.54
N ASP A 336 37.14 21.05 -14.55
CA ASP A 336 36.08 20.58 -15.48
C ASP A 336 36.63 19.30 -16.23
N PRO A 337 35.90 18.61 -17.15
CA PRO A 337 35.81 17.13 -17.26
C PRO A 337 36.55 16.52 -18.51
N PRO A 338 36.42 15.22 -18.91
CA PRO A 338 35.21 14.68 -19.59
C PRO A 338 34.88 13.15 -19.49
N ALA A 339 33.60 12.85 -19.80
CA ALA A 339 33.05 11.78 -20.65
C ALA A 339 33.09 10.25 -20.33
N ASN A 340 31.88 9.67 -20.48
CA ASN A 340 31.51 8.33 -20.99
C ASN A 340 31.46 7.09 -20.06
N ALA A 341 30.22 6.66 -19.79
CA ALA A 341 29.77 5.27 -19.61
C ALA A 341 28.37 5.14 -20.27
N PRO A 342 27.80 3.95 -20.57
CA PRO A 342 28.25 2.57 -20.29
C PRO A 342 28.14 1.62 -21.52
N PRO A 343 28.39 0.30 -21.36
CA PRO A 343 27.27 -0.62 -21.65
C PRO A 343 27.13 -1.82 -20.68
N SER A 344 25.86 -2.15 -20.45
CA SER A 344 25.21 -3.46 -20.23
C SER A 344 25.96 -4.63 -19.56
N VAL A 345 25.39 -5.09 -18.44
CA VAL A 345 25.61 -6.39 -17.80
C VAL A 345 24.78 -7.48 -18.52
N PRO A 346 25.32 -8.67 -18.82
CA PRO A 346 24.52 -9.87 -19.06
C PRO A 346 24.63 -10.86 -17.90
N THR A 347 23.47 -11.37 -17.48
CA THR A 347 23.23 -12.44 -16.51
C THR A 347 23.79 -13.79 -16.99
N PRO A 348 24.32 -14.68 -16.12
CA PRO A 348 24.73 -16.03 -16.54
C PRO A 348 23.55 -17.02 -16.54
N ASN A 349 23.38 -17.75 -17.66
CA ASN A 349 22.48 -18.90 -17.81
C ASN A 349 23.03 -20.15 -17.10
N LEU A 350 22.17 -20.85 -16.35
CA LEU A 350 22.38 -22.26 -15.95
C LEU A 350 21.91 -23.20 -17.08
N PRO A 351 22.61 -24.33 -17.34
CA PRO A 351 22.15 -25.34 -18.29
C PRO A 351 21.16 -26.34 -17.66
N SER A 352 20.05 -26.55 -18.36
CA SER A 352 19.03 -27.57 -18.12
C SER A 352 19.50 -28.96 -18.57
N ALA A 353 19.37 -29.96 -17.69
CA ALA A 353 19.60 -31.37 -17.99
C ALA A 353 18.34 -32.04 -18.57
N THR A 354 18.50 -32.75 -19.69
CA THR A 354 17.52 -33.66 -20.29
C THR A 354 17.80 -35.10 -19.83
N PRO A 355 16.78 -35.95 -19.57
CA PRO A 355 16.99 -37.37 -19.33
C PRO A 355 16.84 -38.19 -20.62
N SER A 356 17.77 -39.12 -20.83
CA SER A 356 17.75 -40.13 -21.90
C SER A 356 17.22 -41.47 -21.37
N THR A 357 16.19 -41.99 -22.02
CA THR A 357 15.74 -43.40 -21.92
C THR A 357 16.48 -44.24 -22.97
N PRO A 358 16.73 -45.53 -22.71
CA PRO A 358 16.58 -46.51 -23.78
C PRO A 358 15.80 -47.77 -23.34
N ALA A 359 14.97 -48.26 -24.27
CA ALA A 359 14.50 -49.65 -24.40
C ALA A 359 14.83 -50.07 -25.86
N PRO A 360 14.78 -51.34 -26.28
CA PRO A 360 13.86 -52.40 -25.88
C PRO A 360 14.35 -53.37 -24.81
#